data_AF-A0A1R1S7V8-F1
#
_entry.id   AF-A0A1R1S7V8-F1
#
_cell.length_a   1.000
_cell.length_b   1.000
_cell.length_c   1.000
_cell.angle_alpha   90.00
_cell.angle_beta   90.00
_cell.angle_gamma   90.00
#
_symmetry.space_group_name_H-M   'P 1'
#
loop_
_entity.id
_entity.type
_entity.pdbx_description
1 polymer ?
#
loop_
_entity_poly.entity_id
_entity_poly.type
_entity_poly.pdbx_seq_one_letter_code
_entity_poly.pdbx_strand_id
1 'polypeptide(L)'
;MPTVYRNNRRDMKAIQRVPTGTTLYVIEEVSRRVAPYEDPRLCARYEVTHTHPLLGGAMVGSKSVEQLLAEHGTVYTSQPKGVRGMWEPSPQVAGPLGNDTERYLDETEIRGLAKQVRDANDDRRKAKRRGRWI
;
A
#
# COMPACT_ATOMS: atom_id res chain seq x y z
N MET A 1 -26.72 1.68 -1.81
CA MET A 1 -26.13 0.33 -1.63
C MET A 1 -24.80 0.28 -2.35
N PRO A 2 -23.80 -0.48 -1.86
CA PRO A 2 -22.54 -0.69 -2.58
C PRO A 2 -22.83 -1.31 -3.95
N THR A 3 -22.37 -0.69 -5.02
CA THR A 3 -22.35 -1.34 -6.34
C THR A 3 -21.08 -2.18 -6.42
N VAL A 4 -21.23 -3.42 -6.88
CA VAL A 4 -20.13 -4.37 -7.04
C VAL A 4 -20.05 -4.73 -8.51
N TYR A 5 -18.89 -4.46 -9.11
CA TYR A 5 -18.56 -4.86 -10.47
C TYR A 5 -17.70 -6.11 -10.42
N ARG A 6 -18.04 -7.12 -11.22
CA ARG A 6 -17.27 -8.36 -11.36
C ARG A 6 -16.66 -8.43 -12.75
N ASN A 7 -15.58 -9.19 -12.93
CA ASN A 7 -14.96 -9.38 -14.23
C ASN A 7 -15.84 -10.24 -15.16
N ASN A 8 -16.87 -9.60 -15.74
CA ASN A 8 -17.77 -10.14 -16.74
C ASN A 8 -18.09 -9.04 -17.77
N ARG A 9 -18.53 -9.43 -18.96
CA ARG A 9 -18.77 -8.48 -20.07
C ARG A 9 -19.76 -7.36 -19.75
N ARG A 10 -20.74 -7.61 -18.87
CA ARG A 10 -21.77 -6.62 -18.51
C ARG A 10 -21.17 -5.54 -17.62
N ASP A 11 -20.49 -5.95 -16.56
CA ASP A 11 -19.92 -5.06 -15.56
C ASP A 11 -18.71 -4.30 -16.12
N MET A 12 -17.93 -4.92 -17.01
CA MET A 12 -16.85 -4.24 -17.75
C MET A 12 -17.37 -3.05 -18.58
N LYS A 13 -18.56 -3.16 -19.17
CA LYS A 13 -19.20 -2.03 -19.86
C LYS A 13 -19.81 -1.01 -18.88
N ALA A 14 -20.35 -1.49 -17.76
CA ALA A 14 -20.99 -0.63 -16.78
C ALA A 14 -19.98 0.26 -16.03
N ILE A 15 -18.85 -0.32 -15.62
CA ILE A 15 -17.82 0.37 -14.83
C ILE A 15 -17.17 1.53 -15.60
N GLN A 16 -17.08 1.45 -16.93
CA GLN A 16 -16.55 2.53 -17.77
C GLN A 16 -17.34 3.85 -17.66
N ARG A 17 -18.61 3.80 -17.22
CA ARG A 17 -19.50 4.97 -17.07
C ARG A 17 -19.48 5.57 -15.67
N VAL A 18 -18.59 5.10 -14.79
CA VAL A 18 -18.45 5.64 -13.44
C VAL A 18 -17.98 7.11 -13.55
N PRO A 19 -18.63 8.05 -12.83
CA PRO A 19 -18.29 9.45 -12.94
C PRO A 19 -16.94 9.75 -12.30
N THR A 20 -16.26 10.77 -12.86
CA THR A 20 -15.04 11.35 -12.27
C THR A 20 -15.27 11.77 -10.82
N GLY A 21 -14.27 11.58 -9.96
CA GLY A 21 -14.33 11.81 -8.52
C GLY A 21 -14.89 10.62 -7.72
N THR A 22 -15.37 9.57 -8.38
CA THR A 22 -15.80 8.35 -7.67
C THR A 22 -14.58 7.61 -7.12
N THR A 23 -14.62 7.25 -5.84
CA THR A 23 -13.64 6.32 -5.25
C THR A 23 -14.11 4.88 -5.45
N LEU A 24 -13.27 4.10 -6.11
CA LEU A 24 -13.39 2.67 -6.29
C LEU A 24 -12.48 1.95 -5.29
N TYR A 25 -12.89 0.76 -4.88
CA TYR A 25 -12.20 -0.05 -3.90
C TYR A 25 -11.97 -1.44 -4.46
N VAL A 26 -10.78 -1.98 -4.24
CA VAL A 26 -10.45 -3.37 -4.59
C VAL A 26 -9.81 -4.06 -3.40
N ILE A 27 -9.96 -5.37 -3.34
CA ILE A 27 -9.30 -6.19 -2.32
C ILE A 27 -8.06 -6.80 -2.95
N GLU A 28 -6.91 -6.56 -2.34
CA GLU A 28 -5.63 -7.13 -2.73
C GLU A 28 -5.18 -8.18 -1.72
N GLU A 29 -4.58 -9.25 -2.24
CA GLU A 29 -3.96 -10.26 -1.41
C GLU A 29 -2.51 -9.86 -1.11
N VAL A 30 -2.16 -9.81 0.17
CA VAL A 30 -0.82 -9.44 0.63
C VAL A 30 -0.04 -10.69 0.98
N SER A 31 1.16 -10.81 0.43
CA SER A 31 2.06 -11.93 0.76
C SER A 31 2.61 -11.78 2.17
N ARG A 32 2.09 -12.60 3.10
CA ARG A 32 2.58 -12.70 4.48
C ARG A 32 4.03 -13.22 4.60
N ARG A 33 4.63 -13.71 3.52
CA ARG A 33 6.06 -14.05 3.50
C ARG A 33 6.95 -12.80 3.49
N VAL A 34 6.51 -11.74 2.81
CA VAL A 34 7.26 -10.49 2.66
C VAL A 34 6.83 -9.46 3.70
N ALA A 35 5.54 -9.42 4.02
CA ALA A 35 4.96 -8.56 5.05
C ALA A 35 4.19 -9.41 6.09
N PRO A 36 4.89 -10.08 7.04
CA PRO A 36 4.25 -10.95 8.02
C PRO A 36 3.28 -10.25 8.96
N TYR A 37 3.43 -8.93 9.09
CA TYR A 37 2.70 -8.06 9.99
C TYR A 37 1.43 -7.46 9.39
N GLU A 38 1.25 -7.59 8.08
CA GLU A 38 0.06 -7.09 7.39
C GLU A 38 -1.07 -8.13 7.39
N ASP A 39 -2.30 -7.65 7.25
CA ASP A 39 -3.44 -8.52 7.04
C ASP A 39 -3.31 -9.23 5.67
N PRO A 40 -3.76 -10.49 5.55
CA PRO A 40 -3.65 -11.24 4.30
C PRO A 40 -4.46 -10.60 3.15
N ARG A 41 -5.44 -9.76 3.48
CA ARG A 41 -6.29 -9.05 2.52
C ARG A 41 -6.44 -7.61 2.94
N LEU A 42 -6.07 -6.68 2.06
CA LEU A 42 -6.20 -5.25 2.27
C LEU A 42 -7.08 -4.62 1.19
N CYS A 43 -7.75 -3.54 1.55
CA CYS A 43 -8.52 -2.74 0.63
C CYS A 43 -7.65 -1.62 0.07
N ALA A 44 -7.44 -1.60 -1.24
CA ALA A 44 -6.86 -0.47 -1.95
C ALA A 44 -7.97 0.46 -2.44
N ARG A 45 -7.68 1.77 -2.53
CA ARG A 45 -8.60 2.80 -3.03
C ARG A 45 -8.05 3.45 -4.29
N TYR A 46 -8.94 3.72 -5.22
CA TYR A 46 -8.66 4.13 -6.58
C TYR A 46 -9.65 5.20 -6.99
N GLU A 47 -9.19 6.43 -7.19
CA GLU A 47 -10.06 7.54 -7.58
C GLU A 47 -10.15 7.65 -9.10
N VAL A 48 -11.36 7.76 -9.64
CA VAL A 48 -11.55 8.05 -11.06
C VAL A 48 -11.16 9.51 -11.30
N THR A 49 -10.00 9.74 -11.91
CA THR A 49 -9.42 11.08 -12.04
C THR A 49 -9.87 11.81 -13.30
N HIS A 50 -10.11 11.08 -14.39
CA HIS A 50 -10.53 11.66 -15.66
C HIS A 50 -11.19 10.63 -16.57
N THR A 51 -11.72 11.11 -17.69
CA THR A 51 -12.19 10.27 -18.80
C THR A 51 -11.16 10.33 -19.92
N HIS A 52 -10.83 9.19 -20.51
CA HIS A 52 -9.87 9.13 -21.61
C HIS A 52 -10.38 9.97 -22.80
N PRO A 53 -9.59 10.90 -23.36
CA PRO A 53 -10.08 11.88 -24.34
C PRO A 53 -10.55 11.25 -25.66
N LEU A 54 -9.88 10.19 -26.13
CA LEU A 54 -10.25 9.46 -27.35
C LEU A 54 -11.25 8.31 -27.12
N LEU A 55 -10.96 7.43 -26.15
CA LEU A 55 -11.74 6.21 -25.92
C LEU A 55 -12.96 6.41 -25.02
N GLY A 56 -13.08 7.55 -24.32
CA GLY A 56 -14.24 7.87 -23.47
C GLY A 56 -14.39 7.02 -22.20
N GLY A 57 -13.43 6.14 -21.90
CA GLY A 57 -13.45 5.30 -20.71
C GLY A 57 -12.98 6.03 -19.45
N ALA A 58 -13.60 5.74 -18.31
CA ALA A 58 -13.14 6.23 -17.01
C ALA A 58 -11.72 5.72 -16.67
N MET A 59 -10.90 6.61 -16.10
CA MET A 59 -9.50 6.37 -15.81
C MET A 59 -9.20 6.60 -14.33
N VAL A 60 -8.33 5.76 -13.78
CA VAL A 60 -7.74 5.87 -12.45
C VAL A 60 -6.24 6.07 -12.60
N GLY A 61 -5.81 7.33 -12.57
CA GLY A 61 -4.42 7.67 -12.85
C GLY A 61 -4.02 7.24 -14.26
N SER A 62 -3.06 6.33 -14.39
CA SER A 62 -2.58 5.82 -15.68
C SER A 62 -3.34 4.60 -16.20
N LYS A 63 -4.24 4.00 -15.41
CA LYS A 63 -4.97 2.78 -15.76
C LYS A 63 -6.44 3.09 -16.05
N SER A 64 -7.08 2.32 -16.93
CA SER A 64 -8.53 2.38 -17.08
C SER A 64 -9.23 1.64 -15.94
N VAL A 65 -10.46 2.02 -15.60
CA VAL A 65 -11.28 1.27 -14.64
C VAL A 65 -11.57 -0.16 -15.11
N GLU A 66 -11.54 -0.40 -16.42
CA GLU A 66 -11.69 -1.71 -17.03
C GLU A 66 -10.46 -2.58 -16.73
N GLN A 67 -9.26 -2.02 -16.88
CA GLN A 67 -8.02 -2.71 -16.52
C GLN A 67 -7.99 -3.03 -15.02
N LEU A 68 -8.46 -2.11 -14.16
CA LEU A 68 -8.59 -2.35 -12.73
C LEU A 68 -9.50 -3.57 -12.46
N LEU A 69 -10.64 -3.66 -13.15
CA LEU A 69 -11.56 -4.78 -12.99
C LEU A 69 -11.00 -6.10 -13.56
N ALA A 70 -10.23 -6.03 -14.65
CA ALA A 70 -9.56 -7.19 -15.23
C ALA A 70 -8.46 -7.75 -14.32
N GLU A 71 -7.66 -6.88 -13.70
CA GLU A 71 -6.54 -7.25 -12.81
C GLU A 71 -7.02 -7.81 -11.47
N HIS A 72 -8.00 -7.16 -10.82
CA HIS A 72 -8.43 -7.52 -9.46
C HIS A 72 -9.69 -8.39 -9.42
N GLY A 73 -10.38 -8.57 -10.55
CA GLY A 73 -11.57 -9.40 -10.67
C GLY A 73 -12.85 -8.79 -10.10
N THR A 74 -12.78 -8.05 -8.99
CA THR A 74 -13.93 -7.39 -8.36
C THR A 74 -13.59 -5.97 -7.91
N VAL A 75 -14.47 -5.03 -8.21
CA VAL A 75 -14.36 -3.62 -7.82
C VAL A 75 -15.64 -3.18 -7.10
N TYR A 76 -15.48 -2.47 -5.98
CA TYR A 76 -16.57 -1.97 -5.14
C TYR A 76 -16.64 -0.45 -5.21
N THR A 77 -17.84 0.13 -5.18
CA THR A 77 -18.02 1.60 -5.10
C THR A 77 -17.98 2.14 -3.67
N SER A 78 -17.83 1.28 -2.68
CA SER A 78 -17.65 1.64 -1.27
C SER A 78 -16.76 0.60 -0.61
N GLN A 79 -16.00 1.00 0.41
CA GLN A 79 -15.14 0.09 1.16
C GLN A 79 -15.94 -1.14 1.67
N PRO A 80 -15.53 -2.37 1.31
CA PRO A 80 -16.13 -3.58 1.85
C PRO A 80 -16.01 -3.63 3.38
N LYS A 81 -17.10 -3.96 4.07
CA LYS A 81 -17.10 -4.08 5.53
C LYS A 81 -16.18 -5.23 5.98
N GLY A 82 -15.43 -5.00 7.05
CA GLY A 82 -14.55 -6.01 7.66
C GLY A 82 -13.21 -6.21 6.93
N VAL A 83 -12.88 -5.37 5.95
CA VAL A 83 -11.56 -5.36 5.30
C VAL A 83 -10.88 -4.02 5.59
N ARG A 84 -9.68 -4.10 6.18
CA ARG A 84 -8.88 -2.91 6.50
C ARG A 84 -8.37 -2.25 5.22
N GLY A 85 -8.41 -0.92 5.19
CA GLY A 85 -7.79 -0.12 4.13
C GLY A 85 -6.27 -0.14 4.21
N MET A 86 -5.58 -0.14 3.07
CA MET A 86 -4.11 0.03 3.03
C MET A 86 -3.63 1.34 3.65
N TRP A 87 -4.51 2.36 3.70
CA TRP A 87 -4.25 3.64 4.34
C TRP A 87 -4.54 3.65 5.85
N GLU A 88 -5.18 2.60 6.36
CA GLU A 88 -5.49 2.47 7.78
C GLU A 88 -4.30 1.86 8.51
N PRO A 89 -4.02 2.28 9.76
CA PRO A 89 -2.88 1.80 10.51
C PRO A 89 -2.89 0.27 10.60
N SER A 90 -1.74 -0.32 10.33
CA SER A 90 -1.52 -1.77 10.46
C SER A 90 -1.75 -2.21 11.92
N PRO A 91 -2.22 -3.44 12.17
CA PRO A 91 -2.35 -3.99 13.52
C PRO A 91 -1.06 -3.89 14.38
N GLN A 92 0.11 -3.66 13.75
CA GLN A 92 1.41 -3.62 14.43
C GLN A 92 1.94 -2.26 14.88
N VAL A 93 1.14 -1.19 14.94
CA VAL A 93 1.58 0.04 15.64
C VAL A 93 1.21 0.05 17.14
N ALA A 94 0.56 -1.00 17.64
CA ALA A 94 0.10 -1.08 19.04
C ALA A 94 0.01 -2.52 19.60
N GLY A 95 0.79 -3.47 19.06
CA GLY A 95 0.90 -4.78 19.70
C GLY A 95 1.52 -4.60 21.10
N PRO A 96 1.04 -5.31 22.15
CA PRO A 96 1.72 -5.29 23.42
C PRO A 96 3.17 -5.67 23.16
N LEU A 97 4.06 -4.75 23.45
CA LEU A 97 5.46 -5.08 23.58
C LEU A 97 5.53 -6.27 24.56
N GLY A 98 6.33 -7.29 24.25
CA GLY A 98 6.45 -8.43 25.15
C GLY A 98 6.87 -7.98 26.55
N ASN A 99 6.72 -8.84 27.56
CA ASN A 99 7.10 -8.53 28.95
C ASN A 99 8.60 -8.21 29.12
N ASP A 100 9.38 -8.29 28.05
CA ASP A 100 10.80 -8.04 27.91
C ASP A 100 11.16 -6.59 27.53
N THR A 101 10.19 -5.69 27.37
CA THR A 101 10.45 -4.29 26.96
C THR A 101 10.62 -3.27 28.08
N GLU A 102 10.49 -3.65 29.35
CA GLU A 102 10.79 -2.74 30.47
C GLU A 102 12.29 -2.59 30.75
N ARG A 103 13.14 -3.33 30.05
CA ARG A 103 14.59 -3.24 30.25
C ARG A 103 15.12 -1.94 29.66
N TYR A 104 15.46 -1.00 30.54
CA TYR A 104 16.29 0.14 30.19
C TYR A 104 17.64 -0.36 29.62
N LEU A 105 18.07 0.23 28.51
CA LEU A 105 19.40 -0.01 27.96
C LEU A 105 20.43 0.40 29.01
N ASP A 106 21.37 -0.49 29.30
CA ASP A 106 22.48 -0.15 30.17
C ASP A 106 23.50 0.76 29.44
N GLU A 107 24.38 1.43 30.20
CA GLU A 107 25.36 2.34 29.60
C GLU A 107 26.25 1.66 28.55
N THR A 108 26.51 0.36 28.68
CA THR A 108 27.36 -0.41 27.78
C THR A 108 26.65 -0.61 26.45
N GLU A 109 25.36 -0.96 26.49
CA GLU A 109 24.50 -1.10 25.33
C GLU A 109 24.31 0.24 24.61
N ILE A 110 24.12 1.34 25.36
CA ILE A 110 24.02 2.70 24.79
C ILE A 110 25.33 3.08 24.08
N ARG A 111 26.50 2.80 24.69
CA ARG A 111 27.80 3.06 24.05
C ARG A 111 28.00 2.19 22.81
N GLY A 112 27.56 0.93 22.85
CA GLY A 112 27.59 0.01 21.70
C GLY A 112 26.79 0.54 20.53
N LEU A 113 25.54 0.95 20.77
CA LEU A 113 24.67 1.57 19.77
C LEU A 113 25.27 2.87 19.21
N ALA A 114 25.78 3.75 20.07
CA ALA A 114 26.42 5.00 19.65
C ALA A 114 27.68 4.76 18.80
N LYS A 115 28.39 3.65 19.01
CA LYS A 115 29.51 3.22 18.18
C LYS A 115 29.01 2.72 16.82
N GLN A 116 28.02 1.83 16.79
CA GLN A 116 27.46 1.31 15.55
C GLN A 116 26.92 2.41 14.63
N VAL A 117 26.24 3.42 15.20
CA VAL A 117 25.75 4.59 14.45
C VAL A 117 26.91 5.42 13.88
N ARG A 118 28.02 5.57 14.61
CA ARG A 118 29.22 6.25 14.12
C ARG A 118 29.86 5.48 12.97
N ASP A 119 30.07 4.19 13.14
CA ASP A 119 30.70 3.33 12.13
C ASP A 119 29.88 3.32 10.83
N ALA A 120 28.55 3.19 10.92
CA ALA A 120 27.65 3.26 9.77
C ALA A 120 27.70 4.62 9.04
N ASN A 121 27.81 5.73 9.78
CA ASN A 121 27.95 7.06 9.21
C ASN A 121 29.30 7.26 8.51
N ASP A 122 30.37 6.75 9.10
CA ASP A 122 31.71 6.83 8.52
C ASP A 122 31.84 5.98 7.26
N ASP A 123 31.24 4.78 7.24
CA ASP A 123 31.17 3.95 6.05
C ASP A 123 30.36 4.62 4.94
N ARG A 124 29.23 5.23 5.28
CA ARG A 124 28.43 6.04 4.33
C ARG A 124 29.22 7.22 3.78
N ARG A 125 30.04 7.90 4.60
CA ARG A 125 30.92 9.00 4.17
C ARG A 125 32.05 8.51 3.27
N LYS A 126 32.69 7.39 3.60
CA LYS A 126 33.74 6.76 2.78
C LYS A 126 33.18 6.30 1.43
N ALA A 127 32.00 5.70 1.40
CA ALA A 127 31.32 5.31 0.16
C ALA A 127 31.06 6.52 -0.76
N LYS A 128 30.58 7.64 -0.21
CA LYS A 128 30.40 8.90 -0.95
C LYS A 128 31.71 9.46 -1.51
N ARG A 129 32.82 9.33 -0.78
CA ARG A 129 34.14 9.78 -1.24
C ARG A 129 34.72 8.90 -2.35
N ARG A 130 34.43 7.60 -2.35
CA ARG A 130 34.87 6.65 -3.41
C ARG A 130 34.05 6.76 -4.70
N GLY A 131 32.80 7.23 -4.63
CA GLY A 131 31.97 7.53 -5.80
C GLY A 131 32.31 8.84 -6.53
N ARG A 132 33.39 9.53 -6.15
CA ARG A 132 33.86 10.79 -6.74
C ARG A 132 35.16 10.57 -7.52
N TRP A 133 35.13 9.62 -8.45
CA TRP A 133 36.06 9.49 -9.56
C TRP A 133 35.24 9.24 -10.83
N ILE A 134 34.71 10.32 -11.39
CA ILE A 134 34.41 10.51 -12.82
C ILE A 134 34.93 11.90 -13.15
#